data_AF-E2PX94-F1
#
_entry.id   AF-E2PX94-F1
#
_cell.length_a   1.000
_cell.length_b   1.000
_cell.length_c   1.000
_cell.angle_alpha   90.00
_cell.angle_beta   90.00
_cell.angle_gamma   90.00
#
_symmetry.space_group_name_H-M   'P 1'
#
loop_
_entity.id
_entity.type
_entity.pdbx_description
1 polymer ?
#
loop_
_entity_poly.entity_id
_entity_poly.type
_entity_poly.pdbx_seq_one_letter_code
_entity_poly.pdbx_strand_id
1 'polypeptide(L)'
;MRNSDYYVPALALGIAFAAKLPALRRDWRDPLVRSVVSLLFTAAVCFLFAAPPTIVLVNRITGVPNLSAPLVYSIMSAFSCACMVLIVNWRGGPRERVRRACRAWITAYGAVIVALPLLFVLGDTPQERLRDFDTYYARTPFIREMVVTYLVAHIVTAVVTTVLCLRWARAVGQWLRRGLLVLVLGLAFNLAFGLTKLTAVVARWTGAEYDVLSTAVAPPIAAVGGLTLTVGFLLPLVGPRLEALRHTWRTYALLGALWRQLRPDPGEDRPPVPRIPWWAPAELRLTVRETLIHDELLRLRPHLDDRVRRRSYEAALGIGATEWRARTAGVAAMVVAAVEARRAGTPPAPDEDHAHAGAEALTAALGAGRRRLVRLSGALSSPFPVADGSREAVEGTARRWPARRPSGGRAGGPSGGRLRRSSTGGDRPAESPAAGTAAHAPHR
;
A
#
# COMPACT_ATOMS: atom_id res chain seq x y z
N MET A 1 -7.42 32.32 4.45
CA MET A 1 -8.71 31.62 4.54
C MET A 1 -9.79 32.68 4.62
N ARG A 2 -10.78 32.67 3.73
CA ARG A 2 -11.98 33.51 3.84
C ARG A 2 -12.81 33.01 5.02
N ASN A 3 -13.59 33.90 5.66
CA ASN A 3 -14.39 33.57 6.85
C ASN A 3 -15.36 32.37 6.63
N SER A 4 -15.72 32.08 5.37
CA SER A 4 -16.58 30.97 4.95
C SER A 4 -15.88 29.61 4.83
N ASP A 5 -14.55 29.56 4.80
CA ASP A 5 -13.81 28.32 4.54
C ASP A 5 -14.00 27.27 5.65
N TYR A 6 -14.43 27.70 6.84
CA TYR A 6 -14.75 26.85 8.00
C TYR A 6 -15.99 25.96 7.78
N TYR A 7 -16.92 26.35 6.88
CA TYR A 7 -18.13 25.55 6.64
C TYR A 7 -17.87 24.31 5.79
N VAL A 8 -16.83 24.31 4.94
CA VAL A 8 -16.46 23.16 4.11
C VAL A 8 -16.12 21.93 4.98
N PRO A 9 -15.17 22.00 5.93
CA PRO A 9 -14.90 20.89 6.83
C PRO A 9 -16.08 20.58 7.76
N ALA A 10 -16.86 21.58 8.19
CA ALA A 10 -18.07 21.35 8.99
C ALA A 10 -19.10 20.47 8.24
N LEU A 11 -19.38 20.79 6.97
CA LEU A 11 -20.27 20.01 6.11
C LEU A 11 -19.72 18.62 5.83
N ALA A 12 -18.43 18.50 5.50
CA ALA A 12 -17.80 17.20 5.24
C ALA A 12 -17.87 16.27 6.47
N LEU A 13 -17.58 16.80 7.66
CA LEU A 13 -17.67 16.06 8.93
C LEU A 13 -19.13 15.78 9.31
N GLY A 14 -20.05 16.69 9.03
CA GLY A 14 -21.49 16.49 9.21
C GLY A 14 -22.05 15.37 8.32
N ILE A 15 -21.63 15.31 7.06
CA ILE A 15 -21.96 14.21 6.14
C ILE A 15 -21.35 12.90 6.65
N ALA A 16 -20.09 12.90 7.10
CA ALA A 16 -19.45 11.71 7.66
C ALA A 16 -20.17 11.21 8.94
N PHE A 17 -20.58 12.13 9.81
CA PHE A 17 -21.42 11.85 10.98
C PHE A 17 -22.76 11.23 10.55
N ALA A 18 -23.45 11.84 9.59
CA ALA A 18 -24.73 11.34 9.09
C ALA A 18 -24.62 9.95 8.46
N ALA A 19 -23.56 9.69 7.70
CA ALA A 19 -23.26 8.39 7.12
C ALA A 19 -22.97 7.31 8.19
N LYS A 20 -22.52 7.70 9.39
CA LYS A 20 -22.25 6.80 10.52
C LYS A 20 -23.42 6.65 11.50
N LEU A 21 -24.49 7.44 11.39
CA LEU A 21 -25.70 7.29 12.21
C LEU A 21 -26.34 5.89 12.15
N PRO A 22 -26.43 5.21 10.98
CA PRO A 22 -26.97 3.85 10.92
C PRO A 22 -26.12 2.85 11.71
N ALA A 23 -24.79 3.00 11.66
CA ALA A 23 -23.87 2.17 12.43
C ALA A 23 -24.01 2.45 13.93
N LEU A 24 -24.20 3.70 14.34
CA LEU A 24 -24.50 4.04 15.73
C LEU A 24 -25.80 3.37 16.20
N ARG A 25 -26.85 3.39 15.38
CA ARG A 25 -28.14 2.78 15.73
C ARG A 25 -28.04 1.25 15.88
N ARG A 26 -27.28 0.59 14.99
CA ARG A 26 -27.09 -0.87 15.03
C ARG A 26 -26.18 -1.31 16.18
N ASP A 27 -25.05 -0.62 16.37
CA ASP A 27 -23.98 -1.03 17.28
C ASP A 27 -23.78 -0.06 18.46
N TRP A 28 -24.86 0.55 18.97
CA TRP A 28 -24.80 1.60 20.00
C TRP A 28 -24.08 1.17 21.29
N ARG A 29 -24.05 -0.13 21.58
CA ARG A 29 -23.36 -0.69 22.75
C ARG A 29 -21.84 -0.68 22.60
N ASP A 30 -21.32 -0.63 21.37
CA ASP A 30 -19.89 -0.56 21.11
C ASP A 30 -19.34 0.82 21.56
N PRO A 31 -18.46 0.87 22.57
CA PRO A 31 -17.82 2.11 23.01
C PRO A 31 -17.01 2.81 21.90
N LEU A 32 -16.47 2.04 20.96
CA LEU A 32 -15.61 2.56 19.90
C LEU A 32 -16.45 3.29 18.84
N VAL A 33 -17.58 2.72 18.43
CA VAL A 33 -18.56 3.37 17.53
C VAL A 33 -19.06 4.67 18.15
N ARG A 34 -19.45 4.66 19.43
CA ARG A 34 -19.88 5.87 20.14
C ARG A 34 -18.80 6.94 20.15
N SER A 35 -17.55 6.56 20.45
CA SER A 35 -16.43 7.50 20.49
C SER A 35 -16.16 8.15 19.14
N VAL A 36 -16.19 7.37 18.05
CA VAL A 36 -16.01 7.89 16.68
C VAL A 36 -17.13 8.85 16.31
N VAL A 37 -18.38 8.50 16.62
CA VAL A 37 -19.52 9.35 16.28
C VAL A 37 -19.54 10.64 17.10
N SER A 38 -19.23 10.57 18.40
CA SER A 38 -19.04 11.75 19.24
C SER A 38 -17.91 12.64 18.74
N LEU A 39 -16.80 12.06 18.29
CA LEU A 39 -15.69 12.81 17.70
C LEU A 39 -16.12 13.54 16.42
N LEU A 40 -16.78 12.85 15.49
CA LEU A 40 -17.26 13.45 14.23
C LEU A 40 -18.26 14.58 14.49
N PHE A 41 -19.19 14.38 15.42
CA PHE A 41 -20.17 15.38 15.82
C PHE A 41 -19.48 16.61 16.42
N THR A 42 -18.66 16.42 17.45
CA THR A 42 -17.96 17.52 18.13
C THR A 42 -17.01 18.27 17.18
N ALA A 43 -16.34 17.58 16.25
CA ALA A 43 -15.51 18.20 15.23
C ALA A 43 -16.34 19.08 14.26
N ALA A 44 -17.49 18.59 13.79
CA ALA A 44 -18.38 19.36 12.92
C ALA A 44 -18.91 20.62 13.62
N VAL A 45 -19.33 20.48 14.89
CA VAL A 45 -19.79 21.59 15.72
C VAL A 45 -18.66 22.57 16.00
N CYS A 46 -17.42 22.12 16.26
CA CYS A 46 -16.25 22.98 16.39
C CYS A 46 -16.09 23.89 15.17
N PHE A 47 -16.04 23.32 13.96
CA PHE A 47 -15.86 24.12 12.73
C PHE A 47 -17.02 25.07 12.47
N LEU A 48 -18.25 24.65 12.78
CA LEU A 48 -19.43 25.50 12.63
C LEU A 48 -19.36 26.73 13.53
N PHE A 49 -19.14 26.53 14.83
CA PHE A 49 -19.15 27.62 15.82
C PHE A 49 -17.86 28.45 15.85
N ALA A 50 -16.73 27.91 15.39
CA ALA A 50 -15.49 28.66 15.24
C ALA A 50 -15.50 29.58 13.99
N ALA A 51 -16.48 29.45 13.09
CA ALA A 51 -16.58 30.29 11.92
C ALA A 51 -16.91 31.74 12.33
N PRO A 52 -16.13 32.77 11.91
CA PRO A 52 -16.38 34.16 12.28
C PRO A 52 -17.83 34.65 12.05
N PRO A 53 -18.54 34.25 10.97
CA PRO A 53 -19.93 34.66 10.79
C PRO A 53 -20.87 34.04 11.84
N THR A 54 -20.60 32.81 12.28
CA THR A 54 -21.40 32.17 13.34
C THR A 54 -21.13 32.82 14.70
N ILE A 55 -19.89 33.19 14.98
CA ILE A 55 -19.51 33.95 16.19
C ILE A 55 -20.30 35.27 16.26
N VAL A 56 -20.32 36.05 15.17
CA VAL A 56 -21.07 37.31 15.11
C VAL A 56 -22.58 37.08 15.28
N LEU A 57 -23.12 36.03 14.64
CA LEU A 57 -24.54 35.71 14.74
C LEU A 57 -24.93 35.33 16.17
N VAL A 58 -24.15 34.48 16.83
CA VAL A 58 -24.39 34.06 18.21
C VAL A 58 -24.35 35.27 19.15
N ASN A 59 -23.32 36.11 19.06
CA ASN A 59 -23.22 37.32 19.89
C ASN A 59 -24.41 38.27 19.66
N ARG A 60 -24.85 38.42 18.41
CA ARG A 60 -26.00 39.28 18.06
C ARG A 60 -27.33 38.73 18.61
N ILE A 61 -27.55 37.41 18.52
CA ILE A 61 -28.79 36.77 18.98
C ILE A 61 -28.89 36.82 20.50
N THR A 62 -27.78 36.59 21.21
CA THR A 62 -27.80 36.59 22.68
C THR A 62 -27.72 37.99 23.28
N GLY A 63 -27.30 39.00 22.51
CA GLY A 63 -27.10 40.37 22.98
C GLY A 63 -25.91 40.54 23.92
N VAL A 64 -25.13 39.48 24.15
CA VAL A 64 -23.97 39.48 25.05
C VAL A 64 -22.70 39.51 24.20
N PRO A 65 -21.89 40.59 24.26
CA PRO A 65 -20.64 40.65 23.51
C PRO A 65 -19.71 39.51 23.95
N ASN A 66 -19.02 38.89 22.98
CA ASN A 66 -18.04 37.81 23.21
C ASN A 66 -18.57 36.49 23.80
N LEU A 67 -19.89 36.29 23.95
CA LEU A 67 -20.44 35.02 24.48
C LEU A 67 -20.02 33.80 23.64
N SER A 68 -19.72 33.99 22.37
CA SER A 68 -19.19 32.95 21.51
C SER A 68 -17.85 32.38 21.98
N ALA A 69 -17.03 33.14 22.72
CA ALA A 69 -15.72 32.69 23.20
C ALA A 69 -15.83 31.48 24.18
N PRO A 70 -16.53 31.58 25.33
CA PRO A 70 -16.71 30.43 26.22
C PRO A 70 -17.46 29.27 25.55
N LEU A 71 -18.37 29.56 24.62
CA LEU A 71 -19.09 28.55 23.85
C LEU A 71 -18.13 27.73 22.96
N VAL A 72 -17.31 28.40 22.16
CA VAL A 72 -16.32 27.75 21.29
C VAL A 72 -15.29 26.98 22.13
N TYR A 73 -14.80 27.56 23.24
CA TYR A 73 -13.83 26.88 24.11
C TYR A 73 -14.42 25.63 24.77
N SER A 74 -15.71 25.67 25.12
CA SER A 74 -16.42 24.50 25.65
C SER A 74 -16.57 23.41 24.60
N ILE A 75 -16.93 23.76 23.35
CA ILE A 75 -17.04 22.80 22.25
C ILE A 75 -15.67 22.20 21.92
N MET A 76 -14.61 23.01 21.87
CA MET A 76 -13.24 22.53 21.65
C MET A 76 -12.76 21.61 22.77
N SER A 77 -13.12 21.92 24.02
CA SER A 77 -12.85 21.05 25.17
C SER A 77 -13.61 19.72 25.06
N ALA A 78 -14.85 19.74 24.60
CA ALA A 78 -15.63 18.52 24.34
C ALA A 78 -15.03 17.68 23.21
N PHE A 79 -14.55 18.32 22.14
CA PHE A 79 -13.83 17.65 21.05
C PHE A 79 -12.51 17.02 21.54
N SER A 80 -11.74 17.73 22.35
CA SER A 80 -10.53 17.21 23.00
C SER A 80 -10.83 16.01 23.90
N CYS A 81 -11.91 16.06 24.67
CA CYS A 81 -12.40 14.92 25.44
C CYS A 81 -12.77 13.73 24.54
N ALA A 82 -13.51 13.96 23.46
CA ALA A 82 -13.89 12.91 22.51
C ALA A 82 -12.65 12.26 21.86
N CYS A 83 -11.62 13.04 21.53
CA CYS A 83 -10.32 12.53 21.08
C CYS A 83 -9.70 11.59 22.12
N MET A 84 -9.62 12.02 23.38
CA MET A 84 -9.04 11.21 24.47
C MET A 84 -9.83 9.91 24.70
N VAL A 85 -11.15 9.99 24.75
CA VAL A 85 -12.02 8.81 24.93
C VAL A 85 -11.89 7.85 23.75
N LEU A 86 -11.81 8.35 22.52
CA LEU A 86 -11.57 7.51 21.34
C LEU A 86 -10.23 6.79 21.44
N ILE A 87 -9.15 7.50 21.78
CA ILE A 87 -7.80 6.94 21.89
C ILE A 87 -7.75 5.84 22.97
N VAL A 88 -8.40 6.07 24.11
CA VAL A 88 -8.46 5.09 25.21
C VAL A 88 -9.25 3.84 24.80
N ASN A 89 -10.40 4.00 24.13
CA ASN A 89 -11.18 2.86 23.63
C ASN A 89 -10.45 2.12 22.50
N TRP A 90 -9.77 2.85 21.61
CA TRP A 90 -9.03 2.28 20.49
C TRP A 90 -7.80 1.49 20.95
N ARG A 91 -7.11 1.97 22.00
CA ARG A 91 -6.00 1.22 22.64
C ARG A 91 -6.44 -0.16 23.11
N GLY A 92 -7.68 -0.29 23.55
CA GLY A 92 -8.19 -1.49 24.20
C GLY A 92 -7.51 -1.79 25.54
N GLY A 93 -7.73 -3.01 26.04
CA GLY A 93 -7.25 -3.48 27.34
C GLY A 93 -8.40 -3.92 28.27
N PRO A 94 -8.11 -4.20 29.55
CA PRO A 94 -9.13 -4.60 30.52
C PRO A 94 -10.25 -3.57 30.60
N ARG A 95 -11.51 -4.02 30.48
CA ARG A 95 -12.69 -3.16 30.33
C ARG A 95 -12.82 -2.15 31.48
N GLU A 96 -12.48 -2.55 32.70
CA GLU A 96 -12.53 -1.72 33.90
C GLU A 96 -11.50 -0.59 33.86
N ARG A 97 -10.30 -0.85 33.31
CA ARG A 97 -9.25 0.15 33.18
C ARG A 97 -9.60 1.18 32.10
N VAL A 98 -10.10 0.71 30.95
CA VAL A 98 -10.59 1.56 29.85
C VAL A 98 -11.74 2.45 30.34
N ARG A 99 -12.73 1.88 31.04
CA ARG A 99 -13.87 2.63 31.59
C ARG A 99 -13.45 3.69 32.60
N ARG A 100 -12.54 3.35 33.54
CA ARG A 100 -12.03 4.32 34.53
C ARG A 100 -11.27 5.46 33.86
N ALA A 101 -10.40 5.15 32.89
CA ALA A 101 -9.67 6.16 32.14
C ALA A 101 -10.62 7.08 31.34
N CYS A 102 -11.62 6.52 30.65
CA CYS A 102 -12.63 7.32 29.95
C CYS A 102 -13.40 8.23 30.92
N ARG A 103 -13.85 7.69 32.07
CA ARG A 103 -14.56 8.48 33.09
C ARG A 103 -13.68 9.61 33.64
N ALA A 104 -12.41 9.34 33.93
CA ALA A 104 -11.49 10.36 34.41
C ALA A 104 -11.33 11.52 33.41
N TRP A 105 -11.16 11.21 32.12
CA TRP A 105 -11.12 12.23 31.07
C TRP A 105 -12.44 12.99 30.94
N ILE A 106 -13.58 12.30 30.96
CA ILE A 106 -14.91 12.93 30.89
C ILE A 106 -15.13 13.86 32.08
N THR A 107 -14.76 13.43 33.29
CA THR A 107 -14.89 14.26 34.50
C THR A 107 -13.95 15.48 34.44
N ALA A 108 -12.69 15.30 34.04
CA ALA A 108 -11.73 16.39 33.92
C ALA A 108 -12.17 17.44 32.88
N TYR A 109 -12.54 17.01 31.67
CA TYR A 109 -13.02 17.94 30.64
C TYR A 109 -14.41 18.48 30.95
N GLY A 110 -15.27 17.73 31.63
CA GLY A 110 -16.54 18.23 32.14
C GLY A 110 -16.35 19.38 33.13
N ALA A 111 -15.38 19.27 34.03
CA ALA A 111 -15.01 20.37 34.94
C ALA A 111 -14.51 21.59 34.18
N VAL A 112 -13.68 21.41 33.13
CA VAL A 112 -13.24 22.52 32.26
C VAL A 112 -14.44 23.18 31.55
N ILE A 113 -15.34 22.39 30.95
CA ILE A 113 -16.54 22.89 30.25
C ILE A 113 -17.47 23.68 31.19
N VAL A 114 -17.52 23.33 32.48
CA VAL A 114 -18.28 24.08 33.49
C VAL A 114 -17.53 25.33 33.93
N ALA A 115 -16.21 25.25 34.12
CA ALA A 115 -15.39 26.37 34.57
C ALA A 115 -15.34 27.52 33.55
N LEU A 116 -15.28 27.22 32.25
CA LEU A 116 -15.19 28.23 31.19
C LEU A 116 -16.35 29.25 31.21
N PRO A 117 -17.64 28.87 31.16
CA PRO A 117 -18.74 29.81 31.23
C PRO A 117 -18.85 30.49 32.61
N LEU A 118 -18.50 29.80 33.71
CA LEU A 118 -18.48 30.43 35.03
C LEU A 118 -17.46 31.57 35.10
N LEU A 119 -16.25 31.34 34.61
CA LEU A 119 -15.20 32.36 34.54
C LEU A 119 -15.59 33.51 33.61
N PHE A 120 -16.31 33.23 32.52
CA PHE A 120 -16.83 34.27 31.63
C PHE A 120 -17.85 35.16 32.33
N VAL A 121 -18.81 34.58 33.06
CA VAL A 121 -19.86 35.33 33.78
C VAL A 121 -19.27 36.18 34.93
N LEU A 122 -18.17 35.73 35.54
CA LEU A 122 -17.47 36.48 36.59
C LEU A 122 -16.56 37.60 36.04
N GLY A 123 -16.19 37.52 34.77
CA GLY A 123 -15.33 38.50 34.11
C GLY A 123 -16.10 39.56 33.32
N ASP A 124 -15.46 40.70 33.06
CA ASP A 124 -16.06 41.79 32.30
C ASP A 124 -15.43 41.94 30.91
N THR A 125 -16.24 41.81 29.85
CA THR A 125 -15.79 41.90 28.45
C THR A 125 -16.66 42.84 27.61
N PRO A 126 -16.59 44.16 27.83
CA PRO A 126 -17.52 45.12 27.23
C PRO A 126 -17.26 45.40 25.73
N GLN A 127 -16.06 45.11 25.23
CA GLN A 127 -15.67 45.34 23.84
C GLN A 127 -15.69 44.02 23.06
N GLU A 128 -16.47 43.96 21.98
CA GLU A 128 -16.50 42.76 21.13
C GLU A 128 -15.16 42.58 20.39
N ARG A 129 -14.52 41.42 20.56
CA ARG A 129 -13.25 41.03 19.91
C ARG A 129 -13.40 39.66 19.27
N LEU A 130 -13.39 39.60 17.94
CA LEU A 130 -13.62 38.37 17.18
C LEU A 130 -12.34 37.58 16.86
N ARG A 131 -11.16 38.21 16.89
CA ARG A 131 -9.89 37.61 16.42
C ARG A 131 -8.78 37.62 17.45
N ASP A 132 -8.78 38.61 18.33
CA ASP A 132 -7.72 38.88 19.30
C ASP A 132 -8.23 38.85 20.76
N PHE A 133 -9.38 38.22 20.99
CA PHE A 133 -9.98 38.08 22.33
C PHE A 133 -8.96 37.56 23.37
N ASP A 134 -8.19 36.53 23.00
CA ASP A 134 -7.19 35.88 23.86
C ASP A 134 -6.12 36.85 24.37
N THR A 135 -5.66 37.78 23.52
CA THR A 135 -4.57 38.69 23.86
C THR A 135 -5.12 40.00 24.41
N TYR A 136 -6.24 40.50 23.90
CA TYR A 136 -6.90 41.71 24.39
C TYR A 136 -7.29 41.58 25.86
N TYR A 137 -7.98 40.50 26.23
CA TYR A 137 -8.46 40.27 27.59
C TYR A 137 -7.45 39.51 28.48
N ALA A 138 -6.19 39.41 28.06
CA ALA A 138 -5.16 38.67 28.80
C ALA A 138 -4.97 39.18 30.24
N ARG A 139 -5.18 40.48 30.51
CA ARG A 139 -5.00 41.05 31.87
C ARG A 139 -6.30 41.14 32.68
N THR A 140 -7.44 40.79 32.08
CA THR A 140 -8.74 40.91 32.75
C THR A 140 -8.96 39.72 33.68
N PRO A 141 -9.30 39.97 34.96
CA PRO A 141 -9.54 38.89 35.93
C PRO A 141 -10.70 38.00 35.48
N PHE A 142 -10.63 36.71 35.83
CA PHE A 142 -11.50 35.61 35.39
C PHE A 142 -11.40 35.26 33.90
N ILE A 143 -11.34 36.26 33.01
CA ILE A 143 -11.19 36.02 31.56
C ILE A 143 -9.80 35.46 31.23
N ARG A 144 -8.75 35.97 31.89
CA ARG A 144 -7.40 35.39 31.74
C ARG A 144 -7.36 33.93 32.19
N GLU A 145 -8.00 33.59 33.31
CA GLU A 145 -8.08 32.23 33.81
C GLU A 145 -8.87 31.34 32.84
N MET A 146 -9.93 31.87 32.21
CA MET A 146 -10.70 31.15 31.19
C MET A 146 -9.83 30.78 29.99
N VAL A 147 -9.11 31.75 29.43
CA VAL A 147 -8.22 31.55 28.28
C VAL A 147 -7.12 30.55 28.63
N VAL A 148 -6.48 30.69 29.78
CA VAL A 148 -5.41 29.79 30.25
C VAL A 148 -5.94 28.37 30.47
N THR A 149 -7.10 28.24 31.12
CA THR A 149 -7.72 26.93 31.39
C THR A 149 -7.98 26.18 30.09
N TYR A 150 -8.54 26.86 29.09
CA TYR A 150 -8.75 26.31 27.76
C TYR A 150 -7.43 25.92 27.08
N LEU A 151 -6.43 26.81 27.06
CA LEU A 151 -5.15 26.55 26.41
C LEU A 151 -4.41 25.37 27.05
N VAL A 152 -4.39 25.28 28.38
CA VAL A 152 -3.77 24.17 29.11
C VAL A 152 -4.48 22.86 28.79
N ALA A 153 -5.81 22.82 28.82
CA ALA A 153 -6.57 21.62 28.47
C ALA A 153 -6.27 21.15 27.03
N HIS A 154 -6.19 22.10 26.08
CA HIS A 154 -5.84 21.81 24.69
C HIS A 154 -4.41 21.29 24.54
N ILE A 155 -3.43 21.92 25.21
CA ILE A 155 -2.02 21.49 25.21
C ILE A 155 -1.89 20.08 25.79
N VAL A 156 -2.56 19.78 26.91
CA VAL A 156 -2.55 18.44 27.52
C VAL A 156 -3.07 17.40 26.52
N THR A 157 -4.18 17.68 25.81
CA THR A 157 -4.70 16.79 24.76
C THR A 157 -3.67 16.57 23.65
N ALA A 158 -3.06 17.64 23.16
CA ALA A 158 -2.08 17.57 22.09
C ALA A 158 -0.85 16.75 22.50
N VAL A 159 -0.30 16.98 23.70
CA VAL A 159 0.86 16.25 24.23
C VAL A 159 0.52 14.77 24.40
N VAL A 160 -0.59 14.44 25.06
CA VAL A 160 -0.98 13.04 25.31
C VAL A 160 -1.19 12.30 23.99
N THR A 161 -1.89 12.91 23.02
CA THR A 161 -2.10 12.31 21.70
C THR A 161 -0.77 12.08 20.99
N THR A 162 0.12 13.07 21.01
CA THR A 162 1.44 13.00 20.36
C THR A 162 2.29 11.87 20.93
N VAL A 163 2.38 11.78 22.27
CA VAL A 163 3.16 10.73 22.96
C VAL A 163 2.60 9.35 22.65
N LEU A 164 1.28 9.19 22.66
CA LEU A 164 0.64 7.91 22.36
C LEU A 164 0.85 7.48 20.90
N CYS A 165 0.66 8.39 19.95
CA CYS A 165 0.92 8.15 18.54
C CYS A 165 2.40 7.78 18.30
N LEU A 166 3.35 8.48 18.93
CA LEU A 166 4.78 8.13 18.87
C LEU A 166 5.07 6.73 19.43
N ARG A 167 4.45 6.37 20.56
CA ARG A 167 4.64 5.07 21.18
C ARG A 167 4.10 3.94 20.29
N TRP A 168 2.93 4.13 19.69
CA TRP A 168 2.33 3.18 18.76
C TRP A 168 3.07 3.09 17.43
N ALA A 169 3.66 4.19 16.95
CA ALA A 169 4.43 4.19 15.71
C ALA A 169 5.60 3.20 15.75
N ARG A 170 6.13 2.94 16.96
CA ARG A 170 7.20 1.94 17.18
C ARG A 170 6.71 0.49 17.09
N ALA A 171 5.42 0.24 17.24
CA ALA A 171 4.83 -1.11 17.34
C ALA A 171 4.06 -1.57 16.10
N VAL A 172 3.97 -0.73 15.05
CA VAL A 172 3.13 -1.00 13.86
C VAL A 172 3.95 -1.17 12.58
N GLY A 173 3.36 -1.83 11.57
CA GLY A 173 3.96 -2.07 10.26
C GLY A 173 4.27 -0.78 9.47
N GLN A 174 5.07 -0.89 8.40
CA GLN A 174 5.75 0.25 7.77
C GLN A 174 4.83 1.38 7.27
N TRP A 175 3.73 1.08 6.56
CA TRP A 175 2.81 2.11 6.08
C TRP A 175 2.00 2.76 7.19
N LEU A 176 1.52 1.97 8.14
CA LEU A 176 0.81 2.47 9.31
C LEU A 176 1.73 3.35 10.16
N ARG A 177 3.00 2.95 10.33
CA ARG A 177 4.03 3.76 11.00
C ARG A 177 4.25 5.09 10.29
N ARG A 178 4.41 5.10 8.96
CA ARG A 178 4.55 6.34 8.18
C ARG A 178 3.37 7.27 8.37
N GLY A 179 2.14 6.75 8.27
CA GLY A 179 0.93 7.57 8.50
C GLY A 179 0.87 8.12 9.93
N LEU A 180 1.22 7.30 10.92
CA LEU A 180 1.23 7.72 12.32
C LEU A 180 2.33 8.77 12.62
N LEU A 181 3.49 8.69 11.97
CA LEU A 181 4.54 9.71 12.08
C LEU A 181 4.12 11.03 11.43
N VAL A 182 3.42 10.98 10.30
CA VAL A 182 2.83 12.18 9.69
C VAL A 182 1.74 12.77 10.59
N LEU A 183 0.91 11.93 11.22
CA LEU A 183 -0.05 12.38 12.24
C LEU A 183 0.65 13.05 13.41
N VAL A 184 1.74 12.48 13.93
CA VAL A 184 2.57 13.10 14.99
C VAL A 184 3.09 14.47 14.56
N LEU A 185 3.54 14.63 13.32
CA LEU A 185 3.98 15.92 12.80
C LEU A 185 2.82 16.94 12.79
N GLY A 186 1.63 16.54 12.34
CA GLY A 186 0.44 17.37 12.39
C GLY A 186 0.01 17.76 13.81
N LEU A 187 0.12 16.83 14.76
CA LEU A 187 -0.13 17.08 16.18
C LEU A 187 0.92 18.02 16.80
N ALA A 188 2.18 17.93 16.37
CA ALA A 188 3.25 18.82 16.80
C ALA A 188 3.00 20.27 16.33
N PHE A 189 2.50 20.46 15.11
CA PHE A 189 2.05 21.78 14.65
C PHE A 189 0.89 22.33 15.50
N ASN A 190 -0.08 21.47 15.87
CA ASN A 190 -1.18 21.87 16.76
C ASN A 190 -0.68 22.25 18.17
N LEU A 191 0.29 21.51 18.70
CA LEU A 191 0.95 21.85 19.97
C LEU A 191 1.71 23.18 19.86
N ALA A 192 2.46 23.39 18.78
CA ALA A 192 3.18 24.64 18.52
C ALA A 192 2.20 25.82 18.46
N PHE A 193 1.06 25.68 17.77
CA PHE A 193 -0.01 26.68 17.76
C PHE A 193 -0.50 27.02 19.18
N GLY A 194 -0.80 26.02 20.00
CA GLY A 194 -1.24 26.22 21.38
C GLY A 194 -0.18 26.92 22.25
N LEU A 195 1.08 26.53 22.11
CA LEU A 195 2.20 27.17 22.81
C LEU A 195 2.41 28.61 22.35
N THR A 196 2.33 28.91 21.05
CA THR A 196 2.42 30.27 20.50
C THR A 196 1.31 31.17 21.05
N LYS A 197 0.08 30.65 21.17
CA LYS A 197 -1.03 31.40 21.79
C LYS A 197 -0.74 31.65 23.28
N LEU A 198 -0.31 30.63 24.01
CA LEU A 198 0.00 30.76 25.44
C LEU A 198 1.16 31.74 25.68
N THR A 199 2.21 31.71 24.86
CA THR A 199 3.33 32.66 24.98
C THR A 199 2.90 34.08 24.68
N ALA A 200 2.00 34.31 23.73
CA ALA A 200 1.46 35.65 23.46
C ALA A 200 0.65 36.18 24.66
N VAL A 201 -0.15 35.33 25.32
CA VAL A 201 -0.88 35.69 26.55
C VAL A 201 0.07 35.99 27.71
N VAL A 202 1.08 35.13 27.93
CA VAL A 202 2.08 35.33 29.00
C VAL A 202 2.93 36.58 28.77
N ALA A 203 3.32 36.85 27.52
CA ALA A 203 4.09 38.04 27.17
C ALA A 203 3.31 39.34 27.45
N ARG A 204 1.99 39.33 27.20
CA ARG A 204 1.12 40.43 27.61
C ARG A 204 1.11 40.64 29.12
N TRP A 205 1.31 39.61 29.94
CA TRP A 205 1.48 39.79 31.40
C TRP A 205 2.82 40.41 31.77
N THR A 206 3.88 40.14 31.01
CA THR A 206 5.22 40.71 31.25
C THR A 206 5.45 42.06 30.57
N GLY A 207 4.45 42.60 29.87
CA GLY A 207 4.53 43.91 29.20
C GLY A 207 5.12 43.89 27.78
N ALA A 208 5.35 42.71 27.20
CA ALA A 208 5.82 42.57 25.82
C ALA A 208 4.65 42.36 24.84
N GLU A 209 4.69 43.02 23.68
CA GLU A 209 3.66 42.90 22.65
C GLU A 209 4.07 41.89 21.56
N TYR A 210 3.59 40.65 21.69
CA TYR A 210 3.75 39.60 20.65
C TYR A 210 2.44 39.26 19.96
N ASP A 211 1.55 40.23 19.75
CA ASP A 211 0.24 39.98 19.10
C ASP A 211 0.38 39.46 17.66
N VAL A 212 1.50 39.77 16.99
CA VAL A 212 1.87 39.24 15.67
C VAL A 212 2.01 37.71 15.69
N LEU A 213 2.46 37.12 16.80
CA LEU A 213 2.53 35.66 16.95
C LEU A 213 1.13 35.03 16.93
N SER A 214 0.16 35.66 17.59
CA SER A 214 -1.24 35.20 17.68
C SER A 214 -2.01 35.42 16.38
N THR A 215 -1.77 36.54 15.68
CA THR A 215 -2.58 36.98 14.53
C THR A 215 -1.99 36.61 13.17
N ALA A 216 -0.67 36.56 13.02
CA ALA A 216 0.00 36.28 11.75
C ALA A 216 0.64 34.88 11.68
N VAL A 217 1.20 34.40 12.79
CA VAL A 217 1.96 33.12 12.82
C VAL A 217 1.07 31.93 13.16
N ALA A 218 0.11 32.10 14.06
CA ALA A 218 -0.77 31.01 14.50
C ALA A 218 -1.67 30.44 13.37
N PRO A 219 -2.34 31.24 12.52
CA PRO A 219 -3.19 30.71 11.45
C PRO A 219 -2.48 29.82 10.40
N PRO A 220 -1.30 30.17 9.84
CA PRO A 220 -0.62 29.30 8.89
C PRO A 220 -0.11 28.02 9.53
N ILE A 221 0.35 28.05 10.79
CA ILE A 221 0.73 26.83 11.54
C ILE A 221 -0.47 25.88 11.67
N ALA A 222 -1.64 26.40 12.01
CA ALA A 222 -2.87 25.62 12.09
C ALA A 222 -3.27 25.02 10.73
N ALA A 223 -3.15 25.80 9.64
CA ALA A 223 -3.46 25.33 8.29
C ALA A 223 -2.52 24.18 7.85
N VAL A 224 -1.21 24.33 8.03
CA VAL A 224 -0.22 23.28 7.73
C VAL A 224 -0.44 22.06 8.62
N GLY A 225 -0.72 22.26 9.91
CA GLY A 225 -1.07 21.20 10.85
C GLY A 225 -2.28 20.39 10.38
N GLY A 226 -3.36 21.06 9.98
CA GLY A 226 -4.58 20.42 9.47
C GLY A 226 -4.38 19.61 8.19
N LEU A 227 -3.61 20.14 7.23
CA LEU A 227 -3.23 19.42 6.01
C LEU A 227 -2.39 18.19 6.35
N THR A 228 -1.40 18.35 7.24
CA THR A 228 -0.52 17.26 7.66
C THR A 228 -1.32 16.15 8.36
N LEU A 229 -2.27 16.49 9.23
CA LEU A 229 -3.17 15.52 9.86
C LEU A 229 -4.00 14.76 8.82
N THR A 230 -4.55 15.46 7.83
CA THR A 230 -5.36 14.87 6.76
C THR A 230 -4.55 13.86 5.94
N VAL A 231 -3.33 14.23 5.54
CA VAL A 231 -2.41 13.32 4.84
C VAL A 231 -2.05 12.12 5.74
N GLY A 232 -1.81 12.36 7.03
CA GLY A 232 -1.51 11.32 8.01
C GLY A 232 -2.62 10.27 8.16
N PHE A 233 -3.89 10.67 8.08
CA PHE A 233 -5.03 9.74 8.07
C PHE A 233 -5.18 8.99 6.74
N LEU A 234 -4.88 9.63 5.61
CA LEU A 234 -5.05 9.02 4.29
C LEU A 234 -3.94 8.00 3.97
N LEU A 235 -2.73 8.22 4.48
CA LEU A 235 -1.54 7.43 4.13
C LEU A 235 -1.66 5.92 4.47
N PRO A 236 -2.14 5.50 5.65
CA PRO A 236 -2.33 4.08 5.95
C PRO A 236 -3.38 3.40 5.07
N LEU A 237 -4.37 4.17 4.58
CA LEU A 237 -5.47 3.65 3.77
C LEU A 237 -5.05 3.49 2.30
N VAL A 238 -4.29 4.44 1.77
CA VAL A 238 -3.97 4.53 0.35
C VAL A 238 -2.58 3.97 0.04
N GLY A 239 -1.63 4.06 0.98
CA GLY A 239 -0.24 3.62 0.82
C GLY A 239 -0.09 2.17 0.34
N PRO A 240 -0.68 1.17 1.02
CA PRO A 240 -0.62 -0.22 0.58
C PRO A 240 -1.22 -0.44 -0.81
N ARG A 241 -2.30 0.28 -1.14
CA ARG A 241 -2.96 0.19 -2.46
C ARG A 241 -2.11 0.78 -3.57
N LEU A 242 -1.44 1.90 -3.32
CA LEU A 242 -0.51 2.52 -4.27
C LEU A 242 0.73 1.65 -4.48
N GLU A 243 1.23 1.02 -3.44
CA GLU A 243 2.36 0.09 -3.55
C GLU A 243 1.98 -1.15 -4.36
N ALA A 244 0.81 -1.74 -4.10
CA ALA A 244 0.27 -2.83 -4.90
C ALA A 244 0.14 -2.40 -6.37
N LEU A 245 -0.51 -1.27 -6.63
CA LEU A 245 -0.71 -0.74 -7.98
C LEU A 245 0.64 -0.49 -8.69
N ARG A 246 1.62 0.09 -8.00
CA ARG A 246 2.97 0.30 -8.52
C ARG A 246 3.65 -1.03 -8.85
N HIS A 247 3.51 -2.04 -7.99
CA HIS A 247 4.04 -3.38 -8.24
C HIS A 247 3.37 -4.03 -9.46
N THR A 248 2.04 -3.93 -9.58
CA THR A 248 1.28 -4.42 -10.74
C THR A 248 1.75 -3.76 -12.03
N TRP A 249 1.90 -2.43 -12.05
CA TRP A 249 2.37 -1.69 -13.23
C TRP A 249 3.83 -2.01 -13.59
N ARG A 250 4.71 -2.15 -12.60
CA ARG A 250 6.10 -2.57 -12.84
C ARG A 250 6.16 -3.98 -13.46
N THR A 251 5.37 -4.90 -12.92
CA THR A 251 5.27 -6.28 -13.45
C THR A 251 4.71 -6.25 -14.87
N TYR A 252 3.66 -5.47 -15.11
CA TYR A 252 3.05 -5.28 -16.42
C TYR A 252 4.04 -4.70 -17.44
N ALA A 253 4.86 -3.71 -17.05
CA ALA A 253 5.89 -3.11 -17.90
C ALA A 253 7.01 -4.10 -18.23
N LEU A 254 7.49 -4.86 -17.23
CA LEU A 254 8.49 -5.92 -17.43
C LEU A 254 7.99 -6.99 -18.40
N LEU A 255 6.80 -7.54 -18.16
CA LEU A 255 6.16 -8.49 -19.09
C LEU A 255 5.84 -7.88 -20.45
N GLY A 256 5.73 -6.55 -20.55
CA GLY A 256 5.58 -5.85 -21.81
C GLY A 256 6.79 -6.00 -22.74
N ALA A 257 8.00 -6.14 -22.18
CA ALA A 257 9.19 -6.42 -22.99
C ALA A 257 9.12 -7.82 -23.61
N LEU A 258 8.76 -8.82 -22.81
CA LEU A 258 8.54 -10.19 -23.28
C LEU A 258 7.43 -10.26 -24.33
N TRP A 259 6.29 -9.62 -24.06
CA TRP A 259 5.18 -9.57 -25.00
C TRP A 259 5.60 -8.99 -26.35
N ARG A 260 6.40 -7.92 -26.39
CA ARG A 260 6.89 -7.37 -27.66
C ARG A 260 7.73 -8.36 -28.47
N GLN A 261 8.50 -9.22 -27.82
CA GLN A 261 9.27 -10.26 -28.52
C GLN A 261 8.38 -11.40 -29.02
N LEU A 262 7.40 -11.83 -28.22
CA LEU A 262 6.51 -12.95 -28.55
C LEU A 262 5.37 -12.60 -29.52
N ARG A 263 4.99 -11.31 -29.58
CA ARG A 263 3.83 -10.85 -30.34
C ARG A 263 3.94 -11.29 -31.82
N PRO A 264 2.84 -11.79 -32.41
CA PRO A 264 2.78 -12.13 -33.83
C PRO A 264 3.07 -10.93 -34.70
N ASP A 265 3.58 -11.21 -35.91
CA ASP A 265 3.59 -10.23 -36.98
C ASP A 265 2.15 -10.00 -37.51
N PRO A 266 1.84 -8.79 -38.01
CA PRO A 266 0.52 -8.51 -38.57
C PRO A 266 0.25 -9.42 -39.78
N GLY A 267 -0.80 -10.25 -39.70
CA GLY A 267 -1.22 -11.13 -40.80
C GLY A 267 -1.22 -12.62 -40.48
N GLU A 268 -0.66 -13.05 -39.33
CA GLU A 268 -0.87 -14.43 -38.86
C GLU A 268 -2.33 -14.66 -38.43
N ASP A 269 -2.92 -15.79 -38.83
CA ASP A 269 -4.26 -16.22 -38.41
C ASP A 269 -4.31 -16.45 -36.91
N ARG A 270 -4.72 -15.41 -36.18
CA ARG A 270 -4.79 -15.42 -34.72
C ARG A 270 -6.13 -14.93 -34.19
N PRO A 271 -6.61 -15.50 -33.07
CA PRO A 271 -7.76 -14.98 -32.38
C PRO A 271 -7.50 -13.51 -31.98
N PRO A 272 -8.49 -12.62 -32.11
CA PRO A 272 -8.31 -11.22 -31.81
C PRO A 272 -7.92 -11.03 -30.34
N VAL A 273 -6.87 -10.23 -30.11
CA VAL A 273 -6.46 -9.86 -28.75
C VAL A 273 -7.64 -9.19 -28.04
N PRO A 274 -7.98 -9.60 -26.79
CA PRO A 274 -9.08 -9.01 -26.06
C PRO A 274 -8.95 -7.48 -25.97
N ARG A 275 -9.97 -6.74 -26.42
CA ARG A 275 -10.01 -5.28 -26.29
C ARG A 275 -10.33 -4.91 -24.85
N ILE A 276 -9.29 -4.65 -24.07
CA ILE A 276 -9.44 -4.20 -22.68
C ILE A 276 -9.75 -2.69 -22.68
N PRO A 277 -10.85 -2.24 -22.07
CA PRO A 277 -11.18 -0.82 -21.98
C PRO A 277 -10.13 -0.06 -21.17
N TRP A 278 -10.00 1.25 -21.43
CA TRP A 278 -8.93 2.04 -20.82
C TRP A 278 -9.06 2.15 -19.29
N TRP A 279 -10.29 2.10 -18.77
CA TRP A 279 -10.63 2.12 -17.34
C TRP A 279 -10.51 0.76 -16.62
N ALA A 280 -10.10 -0.30 -17.31
CA ALA A 280 -9.96 -1.61 -16.68
C ALA A 280 -8.90 -1.60 -15.55
N PRO A 281 -9.15 -2.31 -14.44
CA PRO A 281 -8.18 -2.44 -13.34
C PRO A 281 -6.81 -2.96 -13.81
N ALA A 282 -5.74 -2.49 -13.18
CA ALA A 282 -4.37 -2.88 -13.54
C ALA A 282 -4.13 -4.39 -13.40
N GLU A 283 -4.73 -5.06 -12.40
CA GLU A 283 -4.62 -6.51 -12.21
C GLU A 283 -5.29 -7.30 -13.35
N LEU A 284 -6.42 -6.81 -13.88
CA LEU A 284 -7.06 -7.44 -15.02
C LEU A 284 -6.16 -7.35 -16.26
N ARG A 285 -5.57 -6.18 -16.52
CA ARG A 285 -4.60 -5.99 -17.62
C ARG A 285 -3.38 -6.88 -17.48
N LEU A 286 -2.88 -7.04 -16.25
CA LEU A 286 -1.76 -7.92 -15.95
C LEU A 286 -2.13 -9.39 -16.21
N THR A 287 -3.29 -9.84 -15.74
CA THR A 287 -3.77 -11.22 -15.92
C THR A 287 -3.99 -11.56 -17.39
N VAL A 288 -4.59 -10.65 -18.17
CA VAL A 288 -4.75 -10.85 -19.62
C VAL A 288 -3.39 -10.93 -20.31
N ARG A 289 -2.43 -10.06 -19.97
CA ARG A 289 -1.08 -10.12 -20.54
C ARG A 289 -0.36 -11.42 -20.21
N GLU A 290 -0.53 -11.94 -19.00
CA GLU A 290 0.03 -13.25 -18.60
C GLU A 290 -0.56 -14.40 -19.41
N THR A 291 -1.88 -14.40 -19.60
CA THR A 291 -2.58 -15.40 -20.40
C THR A 291 -2.08 -15.37 -21.84
N LEU A 292 -2.02 -14.18 -22.46
CA LEU A 292 -1.52 -14.03 -23.82
C LEU A 292 -0.07 -14.50 -23.97
N ILE A 293 0.81 -14.19 -23.01
CA ILE A 293 2.20 -14.69 -23.03
C ILE A 293 2.22 -16.21 -22.92
N HIS A 294 1.39 -16.81 -22.08
CA HIS A 294 1.34 -18.26 -21.91
C HIS A 294 0.85 -18.96 -23.18
N ASP A 295 -0.21 -18.45 -23.80
CA ASP A 295 -0.77 -18.96 -25.06
C ASP A 295 0.29 -18.91 -26.17
N GLU A 296 1.09 -17.85 -26.22
CA GLU A 296 2.18 -17.72 -27.18
C GLU A 296 3.34 -18.68 -26.94
N LEU A 297 3.72 -18.89 -25.68
CA LEU A 297 4.74 -19.86 -25.32
C LEU A 297 4.28 -21.30 -25.62
N LEU A 298 2.99 -21.60 -25.45
CA LEU A 298 2.42 -22.89 -25.84
C LEU A 298 2.47 -23.10 -27.36
N ARG A 299 2.20 -22.05 -28.14
CA ARG A 299 2.28 -22.10 -29.62
C ARG A 299 3.72 -22.25 -30.13
N LEU A 300 4.71 -21.78 -29.37
CA LEU A 300 6.13 -21.93 -29.70
C LEU A 300 6.69 -23.33 -29.44
N ARG A 301 5.95 -24.22 -28.75
CA ARG A 301 6.44 -25.57 -28.39
C ARG A 301 7.10 -26.36 -29.53
N PRO A 302 6.56 -26.37 -30.77
CA PRO A 302 7.18 -27.11 -31.88
C PRO A 302 8.54 -26.55 -32.33
N HIS A 303 8.86 -25.31 -31.96
CA HIS A 303 10.09 -24.61 -32.33
C HIS A 303 11.13 -24.56 -31.21
N LEU A 304 10.83 -25.10 -30.03
CA LEU A 304 11.78 -25.16 -28.91
C LEU A 304 12.84 -26.24 -29.17
N ASP A 305 14.12 -25.92 -29.04
CA ASP A 305 15.22 -26.89 -29.17
C ASP A 305 16.04 -26.95 -27.87
N ASP A 306 15.98 -28.09 -27.16
CA ASP A 306 16.73 -28.31 -25.92
C ASP A 306 18.26 -28.17 -26.10
N ARG A 307 18.80 -28.42 -27.30
CA ARG A 307 20.23 -28.26 -27.58
C ARG A 307 20.67 -26.81 -27.48
N VAL A 308 19.81 -25.87 -27.89
CA VAL A 308 20.06 -24.42 -27.71
C VAL A 308 20.06 -24.08 -26.22
N ARG A 309 19.09 -24.60 -25.47
CA ARG A 309 19.01 -24.39 -24.01
C ARG A 309 20.27 -24.86 -23.30
N ARG A 310 20.73 -26.09 -23.59
CA ARG A 310 21.91 -26.70 -22.96
C ARG A 310 23.20 -25.93 -23.27
N ARG A 311 23.43 -25.56 -24.53
CA ARG A 311 24.61 -24.78 -24.95
C ARG A 311 24.66 -23.42 -24.26
N SER A 312 23.54 -22.70 -24.22
CA SER A 312 23.48 -21.40 -23.54
C SER A 312 23.58 -21.53 -22.01
N TYR A 313 23.10 -22.63 -21.43
CA TYR A 313 23.30 -22.95 -20.02
C TYR A 313 24.79 -23.16 -19.68
N GLU A 314 25.47 -23.99 -20.46
CA GLU A 314 26.91 -24.30 -20.29
C GLU A 314 27.77 -23.05 -20.52
N ALA A 315 27.46 -22.26 -21.55
CA ALA A 315 28.15 -20.99 -21.81
C ALA A 315 27.98 -19.98 -20.66
N ALA A 316 26.78 -19.89 -20.07
CA ALA A 316 26.53 -19.01 -18.92
C ALA A 316 27.29 -19.46 -17.67
N LEU A 317 27.42 -20.77 -17.44
CA LEU A 317 28.28 -21.30 -16.37
C LEU A 317 29.76 -20.99 -16.63
N GLY A 318 30.22 -21.11 -17.88
CA GLY A 318 31.60 -20.83 -18.28
C GLY A 318 32.05 -19.39 -18.01
N ILE A 319 31.12 -18.42 -17.99
CA ILE A 319 31.38 -17.01 -17.63
C ILE A 319 31.11 -16.70 -16.15
N GLY A 320 30.95 -17.72 -15.30
CA GLY A 320 30.79 -17.57 -13.85
C GLY A 320 29.38 -17.21 -13.37
N ALA A 321 28.34 -17.41 -14.20
CA ALA A 321 26.97 -17.21 -13.72
C ALA A 321 26.60 -18.27 -12.67
N THR A 322 25.79 -17.88 -11.68
CA THR A 322 25.22 -18.85 -10.74
C THR A 322 24.32 -19.84 -11.47
N GLU A 323 24.22 -21.07 -10.95
CA GLU A 323 23.44 -22.14 -11.57
C GLU A 323 22.00 -21.71 -11.92
N TRP A 324 21.35 -20.99 -11.01
CA TRP A 324 20.00 -20.46 -11.24
C TRP A 324 19.94 -19.45 -12.40
N ARG A 325 20.92 -18.55 -12.51
CA ARG A 325 20.99 -17.57 -13.62
C ARG A 325 21.28 -18.28 -14.94
N ALA A 326 22.20 -19.23 -14.95
CA ALA A 326 22.53 -20.03 -16.13
C ALA A 326 21.31 -20.81 -16.64
N ARG A 327 20.54 -21.46 -15.75
CA ARG A 327 19.30 -22.17 -16.13
C ARG A 327 18.29 -21.23 -16.78
N THR A 328 18.11 -20.03 -16.20
CA THR A 328 17.18 -19.02 -16.74
C THR A 328 17.65 -18.48 -18.09
N ALA A 329 18.96 -18.25 -18.26
CA ALA A 329 19.54 -17.80 -19.52
C ALA A 329 19.41 -18.84 -20.63
N GLY A 330 19.62 -20.13 -20.33
CA GLY A 330 19.42 -21.20 -21.31
C GLY A 330 18.00 -21.26 -21.84
N VAL A 331 17.00 -21.19 -20.95
CA VAL A 331 15.57 -21.20 -21.36
C VAL A 331 15.21 -19.94 -22.14
N ALA A 332 15.73 -18.78 -21.73
CA ALA A 332 15.55 -17.53 -22.46
C ALA A 332 16.11 -17.63 -23.89
N ALA A 333 17.35 -18.09 -24.06
CA ALA A 333 17.98 -18.24 -25.37
C ALA A 333 17.21 -19.20 -26.29
N MET A 334 16.72 -20.32 -25.75
CA MET A 334 15.87 -21.26 -26.49
C MET A 334 14.57 -20.59 -26.97
N VAL A 335 13.91 -19.79 -26.14
CA VAL A 335 12.69 -19.05 -26.53
C VAL A 335 12.99 -18.01 -27.62
N VAL A 336 14.11 -17.28 -27.53
CA VAL A 336 14.54 -16.33 -28.59
C VAL A 336 14.77 -17.05 -29.90
N ALA A 337 15.55 -18.13 -29.89
CA ALA A 337 15.84 -18.92 -31.08
C ALA A 337 14.56 -19.50 -31.71
N ALA A 338 13.62 -19.96 -30.89
CA ALA A 338 12.32 -20.45 -31.36
C ALA A 338 11.47 -19.34 -32.01
N VAL A 339 11.46 -18.13 -31.44
CA VAL A 339 10.77 -16.98 -32.02
C VAL A 339 11.40 -16.56 -33.35
N GLU A 340 12.73 -16.54 -33.43
CA GLU A 340 13.46 -16.22 -34.67
C GLU A 340 13.22 -17.27 -35.75
N ALA A 341 13.26 -18.56 -35.41
CA ALA A 341 12.94 -19.66 -36.32
C ALA A 341 11.50 -19.57 -36.85
N ARG A 342 10.54 -19.27 -35.96
CA ARG A 342 9.13 -19.05 -36.35
C ARG A 342 8.99 -17.87 -37.32
N ARG A 343 9.65 -16.73 -37.04
CA ARG A 343 9.63 -15.54 -37.92
C ARG A 343 10.29 -15.77 -39.26
N ALA A 344 11.35 -16.58 -39.30
CA ALA A 344 12.02 -16.96 -40.53
C ALA A 344 11.23 -17.96 -41.39
N GLY A 345 10.06 -18.45 -40.91
CA GLY A 345 9.28 -19.48 -41.58
C GLY A 345 9.94 -20.85 -41.56
N THR A 346 10.92 -21.07 -40.67
CA THR A 346 11.61 -22.35 -40.54
C THR A 346 10.60 -23.40 -40.04
N PRO A 347 10.51 -24.58 -40.70
CA PRO A 347 9.68 -25.65 -40.21
C PRO A 347 10.06 -26.03 -38.76
N PRO A 348 9.11 -26.55 -37.96
CA PRO A 348 9.39 -27.02 -36.62
C PRO A 348 10.55 -28.03 -36.63
N ALA A 349 11.28 -28.12 -35.52
CA ALA A 349 12.48 -28.95 -35.44
C ALA A 349 12.14 -30.39 -35.89
N PRO A 350 12.94 -31.01 -36.77
CA PRO A 350 12.65 -32.34 -37.31
C PRO A 350 12.73 -33.47 -36.26
N ASP A 351 13.21 -33.15 -35.05
CA ASP A 351 13.41 -34.07 -33.93
C ASP A 351 12.41 -33.76 -32.81
N GLU A 352 11.33 -34.53 -32.76
CA GLU A 352 10.23 -34.36 -31.79
C GLU A 352 10.71 -34.54 -30.34
N ASP A 353 11.75 -35.35 -30.11
CA ASP A 353 12.28 -35.61 -28.76
C ASP A 353 12.95 -34.36 -28.18
N HIS A 354 13.66 -33.60 -29.01
CA HIS A 354 14.29 -32.34 -28.60
C HIS A 354 13.27 -31.22 -28.38
N ALA A 355 12.20 -31.18 -29.18
CA ALA A 355 11.09 -30.26 -28.98
C ALA A 355 10.31 -30.56 -27.70
N HIS A 356 10.10 -31.85 -27.40
CA HIS A 356 9.45 -32.28 -26.16
C HIS A 356 10.29 -31.91 -24.93
N ALA A 357 11.58 -32.24 -24.92
CA ALA A 357 12.50 -31.89 -23.84
C ALA A 357 12.61 -30.37 -23.62
N GLY A 358 12.62 -29.59 -24.71
CA GLY A 358 12.61 -28.13 -24.64
C GLY A 358 11.31 -27.59 -24.03
N ALA A 359 10.15 -28.15 -24.40
CA ALA A 359 8.86 -27.78 -23.83
C ALA A 359 8.73 -28.12 -22.35
N GLU A 360 9.24 -29.29 -21.92
CA GLU A 360 9.30 -29.66 -20.50
C GLU A 360 10.20 -28.71 -19.70
N ALA A 361 11.37 -28.36 -20.24
CA ALA A 361 12.30 -27.43 -19.60
C ALA A 361 11.70 -26.03 -19.46
N LEU A 362 10.98 -25.54 -20.47
CA LEU A 362 10.24 -24.28 -20.41
C LEU A 362 9.14 -24.33 -19.34
N THR A 363 8.36 -25.42 -19.30
CA THR A 363 7.28 -25.61 -18.32
C THR A 363 7.82 -25.64 -16.88
N ALA A 364 8.93 -26.35 -16.65
CA ALA A 364 9.61 -26.39 -15.35
C ALA A 364 10.14 -25.00 -14.93
N ALA A 365 10.67 -24.24 -15.90
CA ALA A 365 11.19 -22.88 -15.66
C ALA A 365 10.06 -21.87 -15.35
N LEU A 366 8.91 -21.99 -16.00
CA LEU A 366 7.73 -21.14 -15.77
C LEU A 366 7.03 -21.49 -14.44
N GLY A 367 6.81 -22.78 -14.15
CA GLY A 367 6.03 -23.24 -12.99
C GLY A 367 4.65 -22.56 -12.87
N ALA A 368 4.01 -22.69 -11.70
CA ALA A 368 2.68 -22.11 -11.46
C ALA A 368 2.69 -20.61 -11.09
N GLY A 369 3.80 -19.87 -11.27
CA GLY A 369 4.00 -18.59 -10.58
C GLY A 369 4.47 -17.41 -11.43
N ARG A 370 3.70 -16.31 -11.41
CA ARG A 370 4.00 -14.96 -11.99
C ARG A 370 5.46 -14.49 -11.80
N ARG A 371 6.08 -14.77 -10.66
CA ARG A 371 7.47 -14.38 -10.36
C ARG A 371 8.50 -15.00 -11.32
N ARG A 372 8.27 -16.22 -11.80
CA ARG A 372 9.17 -16.93 -12.72
C ARG A 372 9.03 -16.40 -14.15
N LEU A 373 7.81 -16.07 -14.57
CA LEU A 373 7.53 -15.38 -15.84
C LEU A 373 8.28 -14.04 -15.92
N VAL A 374 8.26 -13.24 -14.84
CA VAL A 374 8.99 -11.96 -14.77
C VAL A 374 10.51 -12.18 -14.83
N ARG A 375 11.03 -13.25 -14.20
CA ARG A 375 12.46 -13.60 -14.26
C ARG A 375 12.89 -13.98 -15.69
N LEU A 376 12.08 -14.80 -16.37
CA LEU A 376 12.31 -15.15 -17.78
C LEU A 376 12.29 -13.90 -18.66
N SER A 377 11.30 -13.02 -18.47
CA SER A 377 11.21 -11.72 -19.16
C SER A 377 12.44 -10.84 -18.94
N GLY A 378 13.00 -10.84 -17.72
CA GLY A 378 14.23 -10.12 -17.41
C GLY A 378 15.47 -10.72 -18.09
N ALA A 379 15.57 -12.06 -18.09
CA ALA A 379 16.67 -12.76 -18.78
C ALA A 379 16.63 -12.58 -20.30
N LEU A 380 15.44 -12.55 -20.90
CA LEU A 380 15.22 -12.26 -22.32
C LEU A 380 15.53 -10.82 -22.72
N SER A 381 15.56 -9.90 -21.75
CA SER A 381 15.97 -8.51 -21.96
C SER A 381 17.46 -8.28 -21.68
N SER A 382 18.17 -9.31 -21.18
CA SER A 382 19.60 -9.27 -20.91
C SER A 382 20.36 -9.81 -22.12
N PRO A 383 21.43 -9.14 -22.61
CA PRO A 383 22.24 -9.65 -23.70
C PRO A 383 23.10 -10.83 -23.20
N PHE A 384 22.55 -12.04 -23.22
CA PHE A 384 23.36 -13.25 -23.15
C PHE A 384 23.61 -13.75 -24.58
N PRO A 385 24.86 -14.09 -24.94
CA PRO A 385 25.17 -14.55 -26.28
C PRO A 385 24.41 -15.85 -26.55
N VAL A 386 23.58 -15.85 -27.60
CA VAL A 386 23.09 -17.08 -28.22
C VAL A 386 24.31 -17.71 -28.89
N ALA A 387 24.71 -18.90 -28.45
CA ALA A 387 25.82 -19.62 -29.05
C ALA A 387 25.38 -20.06 -30.46
N ASP A 388 25.79 -19.30 -31.46
CA ASP A 388 25.42 -19.50 -32.87
C ASP A 388 26.11 -20.75 -33.43
N GLY A 389 25.53 -21.93 -33.16
CA GLY A 389 26.00 -23.21 -33.71
C GLY A 389 24.96 -23.89 -34.61
N SER A 390 23.89 -23.19 -34.98
CA SER A 390 22.81 -23.72 -35.81
C SER A 390 23.19 -23.75 -37.29
N ARG A 391 24.13 -22.90 -37.73
CA ARG A 391 24.58 -22.83 -39.12
C ARG A 391 25.56 -23.93 -39.51
N GLU A 392 26.44 -24.37 -38.60
CA GLU A 392 27.43 -25.42 -38.92
C GLU A 392 26.86 -26.85 -38.91
N ALA A 393 25.83 -27.12 -38.10
CA ALA A 393 25.25 -28.46 -38.02
C ALA A 393 24.45 -28.85 -39.29
N VAL A 394 23.82 -27.89 -39.96
CA VAL A 394 23.10 -28.13 -41.22
C VAL A 394 24.08 -28.40 -42.36
N GLU A 395 25.24 -27.72 -42.40
CA GLU A 395 26.28 -28.00 -43.40
C GLU A 395 27.08 -29.28 -43.12
N GLY A 396 27.28 -29.64 -41.85
CA GLY A 396 27.99 -30.87 -41.46
C GLY A 396 27.22 -32.15 -41.77
N THR A 397 25.88 -32.08 -41.75
CA THR A 397 25.01 -33.23 -42.06
C THR A 397 24.88 -33.45 -43.57
N ALA A 398 24.98 -32.39 -44.39
CA ALA A 398 24.99 -32.47 -45.85
C ALA A 398 26.28 -33.06 -46.45
N ARG A 399 27.41 -33.05 -45.71
CA ARG A 399 28.71 -33.56 -46.18
C ARG A 399 29.02 -35.00 -45.77
N ARG A 400 28.14 -35.68 -45.02
CA ARG A 400 28.37 -37.02 -44.46
C ARG A 400 27.54 -38.15 -45.10
N TRP A 401 27.22 -38.05 -46.38
CA TRP A 401 26.69 -39.17 -47.16
C TRP A 401 27.58 -39.50 -48.36
N PRO A 402 28.38 -40.59 -48.35
CA PRO A 402 29.06 -41.03 -49.55
C PRO A 402 28.06 -41.73 -50.48
N ALA A 403 27.92 -41.19 -51.69
CA ALA A 403 27.17 -41.81 -52.78
C ALA A 403 27.75 -43.18 -53.12
N ARG A 404 26.99 -44.26 -52.87
CA ARG A 404 27.25 -45.57 -53.47
C ARG A 404 26.64 -45.60 -54.88
N ARG A 405 27.50 -45.68 -55.90
CA ARG A 405 27.13 -46.09 -57.27
C ARG A 405 26.77 -47.58 -57.30
N PRO A 406 25.86 -48.03 -58.19
CA PRO A 406 25.59 -49.44 -58.38
C PRO A 406 26.57 -50.02 -59.41
N SER A 407 27.23 -51.13 -59.07
CA SER A 407 27.85 -52.03 -60.04
C SER A 407 27.41 -53.44 -59.70
N GLY A 408 26.77 -54.11 -60.66
CA GLY A 408 26.20 -55.44 -60.49
C GLY A 408 27.21 -56.57 -60.43
N GLY A 409 26.71 -57.79 -60.21
CA GLY A 409 27.41 -59.03 -60.52
C GLY A 409 27.50 -60.05 -59.39
N ARG A 410 26.50 -60.96 -59.38
CA ARG A 410 26.56 -62.41 -59.11
C ARG A 410 27.24 -63.01 -57.85
N ALA A 411 26.42 -63.86 -57.22
CA ALA A 411 26.68 -65.23 -56.75
C ALA A 411 27.25 -65.48 -55.33
N GLY A 412 26.57 -66.39 -54.61
CA GLY A 412 27.11 -67.17 -53.49
C GLY A 412 26.36 -67.02 -52.18
N GLY A 413 25.45 -67.94 -51.87
CA GLY A 413 24.86 -68.11 -50.53
C GLY A 413 25.82 -68.84 -49.55
N PRO A 414 25.29 -69.57 -48.56
CA PRO A 414 24.81 -69.01 -47.30
C PRO A 414 25.42 -69.74 -46.09
N SER A 415 25.38 -69.12 -44.90
CA SER A 415 25.44 -69.73 -43.54
C SER A 415 25.92 -68.65 -42.56
N GLY A 416 25.50 -68.56 -41.31
CA GLY A 416 24.67 -69.40 -40.47
C GLY A 416 25.00 -69.04 -39.02
N GLY A 417 23.97 -68.98 -38.17
CA GLY A 417 24.08 -69.11 -36.71
C GLY A 417 24.46 -67.85 -35.92
N ARG A 418 23.61 -67.33 -35.03
CA ARG A 418 23.05 -67.90 -33.77
C ARG A 418 23.87 -67.52 -32.53
N LEU A 419 23.10 -67.10 -31.52
CA LEU A 419 23.31 -67.24 -30.07
C LEU A 419 24.39 -66.30 -29.47
N ARG A 420 24.28 -65.79 -28.24
CA ARG A 420 23.34 -66.02 -27.14
C ARG A 420 23.63 -64.99 -26.03
N ARG A 421 22.58 -64.64 -25.26
CA ARG A 421 22.49 -64.63 -23.79
C ARG A 421 23.55 -63.88 -22.96
N SER A 422 23.18 -62.85 -22.19
CA SER A 422 22.36 -62.81 -20.95
C SER A 422 23.21 -62.86 -19.67
N SER A 423 23.05 -61.87 -18.81
CA SER A 423 22.97 -62.00 -17.33
C SER A 423 22.53 -60.64 -16.78
N THR A 424 21.32 -60.39 -16.27
CA THR A 424 20.62 -60.88 -15.05
C THR A 424 21.33 -60.60 -13.72
N GLY A 425 20.62 -59.87 -12.85
CA GLY A 425 20.79 -59.86 -11.40
C GLY A 425 21.00 -58.43 -10.85
N GLY A 426 20.14 -57.85 -10.01
CA GLY A 426 18.96 -58.38 -9.34
C GLY A 426 18.20 -57.27 -8.59
N ASP A 427 16.90 -57.44 -8.50
CA ASP A 427 15.97 -56.71 -7.62
C ASP A 427 16.07 -57.22 -6.17
N ARG A 428 15.79 -56.36 -5.17
CA ARG A 428 14.55 -56.40 -4.36
C ARG A 428 14.58 -55.50 -3.09
N PRO A 429 13.40 -55.19 -2.49
CA PRO A 429 13.07 -53.85 -1.99
C PRO A 429 12.57 -53.78 -0.52
N ALA A 430 12.23 -52.54 -0.13
CA ALA A 430 11.13 -52.06 0.74
C ALA A 430 10.79 -52.76 2.08
N GLU A 431 10.68 -51.95 3.14
CA GLU A 431 9.64 -52.09 4.17
C GLU A 431 9.42 -50.80 5.01
N SER A 432 8.15 -50.58 5.37
CA SER A 432 7.51 -49.66 6.33
C SER A 432 6.38 -50.50 6.98
N PRO A 433 5.52 -50.07 7.97
CA PRO A 433 5.42 -48.85 8.78
C PRO A 433 5.07 -49.09 10.29
N ALA A 434 4.96 -48.04 11.10
CA ALA A 434 4.13 -47.96 12.33
C ALA A 434 3.87 -46.47 12.67
N ALA A 435 2.65 -45.92 12.61
CA ALA A 435 1.52 -45.97 13.57
C ALA A 435 1.75 -45.20 14.90
N GLY A 436 0.95 -44.14 15.13
CA GLY A 436 0.93 -43.38 16.38
C GLY A 436 -0.05 -42.20 16.37
N THR A 437 -1.16 -42.35 17.08
CA THR A 437 -2.42 -41.59 17.11
C THR A 437 -2.45 -40.52 18.23
N ALA A 438 -3.11 -39.36 18.01
CA ALA A 438 -3.86 -38.52 18.99
C ALA A 438 -4.15 -37.13 18.36
N ALA A 439 -5.36 -36.63 18.10
CA ALA A 439 -6.56 -36.35 18.91
C ALA A 439 -6.74 -34.82 19.18
N HIS A 440 -7.89 -34.29 18.72
CA HIS A 440 -8.76 -33.18 19.23
C HIS A 440 -8.15 -31.87 19.79
N ALA A 441 -8.71 -30.65 19.65
CA ALA A 441 -9.91 -30.04 19.06
C ALA A 441 -9.76 -28.47 19.22
N PRO A 442 -10.66 -27.61 18.66
CA PRO A 442 -10.39 -26.18 18.42
C PRO A 442 -11.12 -25.20 19.36
N HIS A 443 -10.64 -23.95 19.45
CA HIS A 443 -11.35 -22.78 19.98
C HIS A 443 -10.92 -21.52 19.19
N ARG A 444 -11.84 -20.92 18.42
CA ARG A 444 -12.67 -19.72 18.72
C ARG A 444 -11.92 -18.39 18.69
#